data_AF-A0A658Z183-F1
#
_entry.id   AF-A0A658Z183-F1
#
_cell.length_a   1.000
_cell.length_b   1.000
_cell.length_c   1.000
_cell.angle_alpha   90.00
_cell.angle_beta   90.00
_cell.angle_gamma   90.00
#
_symmetry.space_group_name_H-M   'P 1'
#
loop_
_entity.id
_entity.type
_entity.pdbx_description
1 polymer ?
#
loop_
_entity_poly.entity_id
_entity_poly.type
_entity_poly.pdbx_seq_one_letter_code
_entity_poly.pdbx_strand_id
1 'polypeptide(L)'
;MPVLARIMDMLALLLFLTFNGHLWLISLLVDTFHTLPIGSEPLNSNAFLAPTKAGSLIFLNGLMLALPLITLLLTLNLALGLLNRMAPQLSIFVIGFPLTLTVGISLMAALMPLIAPFCEHLFSEIFNLLADIISELPLI
;
A
#
# COMPACT_ATOMS: atom_id res chain seq x y z
N MET A 1 10.69 -11.98 11.59
CA MET A 1 9.57 -12.11 10.65
C MET A 1 8.52 -11.08 11.02
N PRO A 2 8.23 -10.07 10.18
CA PRO A 2 7.20 -9.08 10.48
C PRO A 2 5.80 -9.73 10.39
N VAL A 3 5.09 -9.76 11.52
CA VAL A 3 3.81 -10.47 11.65
C VAL A 3 2.67 -9.73 10.93
N LEU A 4 2.56 -8.42 11.16
CA LEU A 4 1.49 -7.59 10.57
C LEU A 4 1.61 -7.46 9.05
N ALA A 5 2.82 -7.19 8.55
CA ALA A 5 3.06 -7.04 7.11
C ALA A 5 2.62 -8.30 6.35
N ARG A 6 2.96 -9.49 6.87
CA ARG A 6 2.57 -10.76 6.27
C ARG A 6 1.06 -10.96 6.21
N ILE A 7 0.32 -10.53 7.23
CA ILE A 7 -1.15 -10.60 7.24
C ILE A 7 -1.71 -9.68 6.16
N MET A 8 -1.22 -8.45 6.06
CA MET A 8 -1.65 -7.49 5.04
C MET A 8 -1.35 -7.98 3.63
N ASP A 9 -0.17 -8.55 3.40
CA ASP A 9 0.22 -9.12 2.11
C ASP A 9 -0.70 -10.28 1.71
N MET A 10 -1.00 -11.19 2.65
CA MET A 10 -1.92 -12.30 2.39
C MET A 10 -3.35 -11.82 2.09
N LEU A 11 -3.84 -10.82 2.81
CA LEU A 11 -5.16 -10.23 2.55
C LEU A 11 -5.21 -9.56 1.18
N ALA A 12 -4.20 -8.75 0.84
CA ALA A 12 -4.11 -8.10 -0.46
C ALA A 12 -4.05 -9.13 -1.60
N LEU A 13 -3.32 -10.24 -1.42
CA LEU A 13 -3.28 -11.34 -2.38
C LEU A 13 -4.66 -12.01 -2.56
N LEU A 14 -5.37 -12.29 -1.47
CA LEU A 14 -6.71 -12.89 -1.54
C LEU A 14 -7.71 -11.96 -2.23
N LEU A 15 -7.65 -10.66 -1.96
CA LEU A 15 -8.44 -9.65 -2.68
C LEU A 15 -8.08 -9.61 -4.16
N PHE A 16 -6.79 -9.63 -4.50
CA PHE A 16 -6.33 -9.68 -5.89
C PHE A 16 -6.89 -10.88 -6.66
N LEU A 17 -6.95 -12.06 -6.02
CA LEU A 17 -7.58 -13.24 -6.59
C LEU A 17 -9.10 -13.06 -6.78
N THR A 18 -9.77 -12.45 -5.81
CA THR A 18 -11.22 -12.21 -5.84
C THR A 18 -11.64 -11.27 -6.97
N PHE A 19 -10.82 -10.24 -7.25
CA PHE A 19 -11.05 -9.29 -8.35
C PHE A 19 -10.61 -9.81 -9.72
N ASN A 20 -10.09 -11.04 -9.82
CA ASN A 20 -9.50 -11.59 -11.04
C ASN A 20 -8.34 -10.73 -11.60
N GLY A 21 -7.56 -10.08 -10.73
CA GLY A 21 -6.44 -9.25 -11.17
C GLY A 21 -5.42 -10.01 -12.04
N HIS A 22 -5.30 -11.32 -11.83
CA HIS A 22 -4.48 -12.19 -12.68
C HIS A 22 -4.99 -12.28 -14.13
N LEU A 23 -6.31 -12.34 -14.35
CA LEU A 23 -6.90 -12.33 -15.70
C LEU A 23 -6.69 -10.98 -16.39
N TRP A 24 -6.79 -9.88 -15.63
CA TRP A 24 -6.50 -8.54 -16.15
C TRP A 24 -5.05 -8.40 -16.61
N LEU A 25 -4.09 -8.90 -15.83
CA LEU A 25 -2.68 -8.92 -16.25
C LEU A 25 -2.46 -9.75 -17.53
N ILE A 26 -3.10 -10.91 -17.65
CA ILE A 26 -2.99 -11.74 -18.86
C ILE A 26 -3.60 -11.00 -20.06
N SER A 27 -4.75 -10.35 -19.90
CA SER A 27 -5.36 -9.55 -20.98
C SER A 27 -4.42 -8.43 -21.43
N LEU A 28 -3.89 -7.64 -20.50
CA LEU A 28 -2.91 -6.59 -20.82
C LEU A 28 -1.68 -7.15 -21.54
N LEU A 29 -1.20 -8.33 -21.14
CA LEU A 29 -0.07 -8.97 -21.80
C LEU A 29 -0.42 -9.42 -23.22
N VAL A 30 -1.64 -9.91 -23.46
CA VAL A 30 -2.11 -10.20 -24.83
C VAL A 30 -2.17 -8.93 -25.67
N ASP A 31 -2.69 -7.83 -25.12
CA ASP A 31 -2.78 -6.54 -25.81
C ASP A 31 -1.39 -6.00 -26.20
N THR A 32 -0.35 -6.26 -25.39
CA THR A 32 1.02 -5.86 -25.73
C THR A 32 1.55 -6.50 -27.01
N PHE A 33 1.09 -7.70 -27.40
CA PHE A 33 1.50 -8.30 -28.68
C PHE A 33 0.89 -7.60 -29.89
N HIS A 34 -0.23 -6.90 -29.70
CA HIS A 34 -0.86 -6.09 -30.75
C HIS A 34 -0.27 -4.68 -30.81
N THR A 35 0.03 -4.07 -29.65
CA THR A 35 0.59 -2.71 -29.59
C THR A 35 2.10 -2.68 -29.86
N LEU A 36 2.85 -3.69 -29.42
CA LEU A 36 4.29 -3.86 -29.68
C LEU A 36 4.53 -5.11 -30.55
N PRO A 37 4.38 -5.03 -31.88
CA PRO A 37 4.75 -6.12 -32.75
C PRO A 37 6.25 -6.40 -32.67
N ILE A 38 6.64 -7.67 -32.85
CA ILE A 38 8.04 -8.08 -32.87
C ILE A 38 8.70 -7.47 -34.12
N GLY A 39 9.48 -6.41 -33.92
CA GLY A 39 10.12 -5.63 -34.99
C GLY A 39 11.35 -4.86 -34.50
N SER A 40 12.01 -4.14 -35.41
CA SER A 40 13.25 -3.40 -35.15
C SER A 40 13.04 -1.94 -34.70
N GLU A 41 11.81 -1.56 -34.36
CA GLU A 41 11.51 -0.21 -33.90
C GLU A 41 12.01 -0.01 -32.46
N PRO A 42 12.79 1.05 -32.18
CA PRO A 42 13.34 1.28 -30.86
C PRO A 42 12.23 1.66 -29.88
N LEU A 43 12.25 1.07 -28.69
CA LEU A 43 11.34 1.43 -27.60
C LEU A 43 11.54 2.89 -27.19
N ASN A 44 10.44 3.62 -26.98
CA ASN A 44 10.50 4.98 -26.48
C ASN A 44 11.05 4.99 -25.04
N SER A 45 12.23 5.60 -24.84
CA SER A 45 12.89 5.64 -23.53
C SER A 45 12.10 6.43 -22.47
N ASN A 46 11.22 7.34 -22.88
CA ASN A 46 10.43 8.15 -21.95
C ASN A 46 9.37 7.33 -21.21
N ALA A 47 8.88 6.25 -21.82
CA ALA A 47 7.91 5.36 -21.17
C ALA A 47 8.48 4.67 -19.92
N PHE A 48 9.80 4.45 -19.86
CA PHE A 48 10.47 3.90 -18.67
C PHE A 48 10.57 4.88 -17.50
N LEU A 49 10.36 6.18 -17.75
CA LEU A 49 10.38 7.19 -16.70
C LEU A 49 9.07 7.20 -15.90
N ALA A 50 7.94 6.80 -16.52
CA ALA A 50 6.65 6.68 -15.85
C ALA A 50 6.63 5.72 -14.64
N PRO A 51 7.13 4.46 -14.73
CA PRO A 51 7.16 3.55 -13.58
C PRO A 51 8.13 4.02 -12.48
N THR A 52 9.20 4.75 -12.82
CA THR A 52 10.09 5.33 -11.80
C THR A 52 9.39 6.40 -10.96
N LYS A 53 8.52 7.20 -11.58
CA LYS A 53 7.68 8.18 -10.88
C LYS A 53 6.59 7.50 -10.04
N ALA A 54 6.06 6.37 -10.50
CA ALA A 54 5.08 5.57 -9.76
C ALA A 54 5.62 5.04 -8.42
N GLY A 55 6.95 4.99 -8.21
CA GLY A 55 7.54 4.66 -6.91
C GLY A 55 7.11 5.59 -5.77
N SER A 56 6.77 6.85 -6.08
CA SER A 56 6.25 7.80 -5.08
C SER A 56 4.88 7.40 -4.53
N LEU A 57 4.05 6.73 -5.33
CA LEU A 57 2.73 6.25 -4.95
C LEU A 57 2.82 5.18 -3.86
N ILE A 58 3.91 4.41 -3.79
CA ILE A 58 4.12 3.38 -2.75
C ILE A 58 4.12 4.02 -1.37
N PHE A 59 4.88 5.11 -1.20
CA PHE A 59 4.95 5.83 0.07
C PHE A 59 3.66 6.57 0.38
N LEU A 60 3.04 7.20 -0.62
CA LEU A 60 1.79 7.91 -0.47
C LEU A 60 0.67 6.98 0.01
N ASN A 61 0.48 5.86 -0.68
CA ASN A 61 -0.58 4.89 -0.38
C ASN A 61 -0.32 4.14 0.93
N GLY A 62 0.94 3.77 1.20
CA GLY A 62 1.34 3.18 2.47
C GLY A 62 1.09 4.12 3.66
N LEU A 63 1.40 5.41 3.49
CA LEU A 63 1.12 6.43 4.51
C LEU A 63 -0.40 6.63 4.68
N MET A 64 -1.17 6.76 3.60
CA MET A 64 -2.62 6.94 3.66
C MET A 64 -3.32 5.83 4.45
N LEU A 65 -2.93 4.56 4.21
CA LEU A 65 -3.48 3.43 4.94
C LEU A 65 -3.09 3.46 6.43
N ALA A 66 -1.83 3.78 6.73
CA ALA A 66 -1.32 3.81 8.10
C ALA A 66 -1.65 5.09 8.88
N LEU A 67 -2.12 6.15 8.23
CA LEU A 67 -2.32 7.49 8.78
C LEU A 67 -3.18 7.52 10.07
N PRO A 68 -4.37 6.91 10.13
CA PRO A 68 -5.17 6.90 11.35
C PRO A 68 -4.47 6.15 12.51
N LEU A 69 -3.71 5.09 12.19
CA LEU A 69 -2.97 4.32 13.20
C LEU A 69 -1.77 5.10 13.73
N ILE A 70 -1.01 5.74 12.85
CA ILE A 70 0.16 6.55 13.22
C ILE A 70 -0.27 7.73 14.08
N THR A 71 -1.32 8.46 13.69
CA THR A 71 -1.79 9.64 14.45
C THR A 71 -2.30 9.25 15.85
N LEU A 72 -3.05 8.16 15.97
CA LEU A 72 -3.51 7.65 17.27
C LEU A 72 -2.35 7.19 18.15
N LEU A 73 -1.42 6.39 17.61
CA LEU A 73 -0.28 5.91 18.39
C LEU A 73 0.66 7.06 18.77
N LEU A 74 0.83 8.08 17.92
CA LEU A 74 1.62 9.26 18.23
C LEU A 74 1.01 10.04 19.39
N THR A 75 -0.30 10.31 19.36
CA THR A 75 -1.01 11.02 20.45
C THR A 75 -0.97 10.23 21.76
N LEU A 76 -1.12 8.91 21.70
CA LEU A 76 -1.04 8.03 22.87
C LEU A 76 0.37 8.02 23.47
N ASN A 77 1.42 7.93 22.63
CA ASN A 77 2.81 8.04 23.10
C ASN A 77 3.10 9.41 23.72
N LEU A 78 2.56 10.49 23.16
CA LEU A 78 2.71 11.84 23.71
C LEU A 78 2.01 11.97 25.07
N ALA A 79 0.80 11.41 25.21
CA ALA A 79 0.06 11.37 26.47
C ALA A 79 0.81 10.58 27.56
N LEU A 80 1.38 9.42 27.22
CA LEU A 80 2.23 8.64 28.13
C LEU A 80 3.50 9.41 28.52
N GLY A 81 4.10 10.14 27.58
CA GLY A 81 5.26 11.00 27.84
C GLY A 81 4.95 12.12 28.85
N LEU A 82 3.78 12.77 28.71
CA LEU A 82 3.29 13.76 29.67
C LEU A 82 3.02 13.15 31.05
N LEU A 83 2.43 11.94 31.09
CA LEU A 83 2.16 11.21 32.32
C LEU A 83 3.44 10.92 33.11
N ASN A 84 4.52 10.55 32.42
CA ASN A 84 5.82 10.28 33.04
C ASN A 84 6.44 11.52 33.72
N ARG A 85 6.10 12.73 33.25
CA ARG A 85 6.51 13.97 33.91
C ARG A 85 5.75 14.22 35.22
N MET A 86 4.48 13.83 35.29
CA MET A 86 3.62 14.04 36.47
C MET A 86 3.78 12.95 37.52
N ALA A 87 4.01 11.70 37.10
CA ALA A 87 4.16 10.53 37.96
C ALA A 87 5.39 9.70 37.53
N PRO A 88 6.61 10.11 37.91
CA PRO A 88 7.86 9.46 37.48
C PRO A 88 8.03 8.01 37.98
N GLN A 89 7.21 7.60 38.94
CA GLN A 89 7.12 6.23 39.46
C GLN A 89 6.34 5.28 38.52
N LEU A 90 5.54 5.81 37.58
CA LEU A 90 4.88 5.01 36.55
C LEU A 90 5.86 4.74 35.41
N SER A 91 6.57 3.62 35.47
CA SER A 91 7.47 3.25 34.38
C SER A 91 6.67 3.04 33.08
N ILE A 92 7.02 3.81 32.04
CA ILE A 92 6.42 3.69 30.69
C ILE A 92 6.55 2.26 30.16
N PHE A 93 7.60 1.52 30.55
CA PHE A 93 7.77 0.13 30.16
C PHE A 93 6.69 -0.80 30.70
N VAL A 94 6.18 -0.55 31.91
CA VAL A 94 5.16 -1.40 32.54
C VAL A 94 3.76 -1.09 32.03
N ILE A 95 3.45 0.17 31.71
CA ILE A 95 2.08 0.59 31.36
C ILE A 95 1.93 0.91 29.88
N GLY A 96 2.94 1.52 29.26
CA GLY A 96 2.87 2.01 27.89
C GLY A 96 2.83 0.91 26.84
N PHE A 97 3.64 -0.15 26.99
CA PHE A 97 3.64 -1.26 26.02
C PHE A 97 2.31 -2.03 26.00
N PRO A 98 1.74 -2.48 27.14
CA PRO A 98 0.43 -3.14 27.14
C PRO A 98 -0.67 -2.24 26.55
N LEU A 99 -0.64 -0.94 26.85
CA LEU A 99 -1.63 0.02 26.37
C LEU A 99 -1.51 0.25 24.85
N THR A 100 -0.31 0.53 24.34
CA THR A 100 -0.06 0.76 22.90
C THR A 100 -0.39 -0.48 22.07
N LEU A 101 -0.05 -1.69 22.55
CA LEU A 101 -0.36 -2.94 21.86
C LEU A 101 -1.86 -3.23 21.80
N THR A 102 -2.57 -3.10 22.92
CA THR A 102 -4.02 -3.36 22.97
C THR A 102 -4.79 -2.36 22.10
N VAL A 103 -4.44 -1.08 22.18
CA VAL A 103 -5.04 -0.02 21.35
C VAL A 103 -4.70 -0.24 19.87
N GLY A 104 -3.45 -0.57 19.54
CA GLY A 104 -3.02 -0.81 18.16
C GLY A 104 -3.74 -1.99 17.50
N ILE A 105 -3.89 -3.11 18.21
CA ILE A 105 -4.62 -4.29 17.72
C ILE A 105 -6.11 -3.98 17.58
N SER A 106 -6.71 -3.31 18.56
CA SER A 106 -8.13 -2.91 18.54
C SER A 106 -8.44 -2.00 17.35
N LEU A 107 -7.59 -1.00 17.10
CA LEU A 107 -7.75 -0.10 15.96
C LEU A 107 -7.56 -0.84 14.63
N MET A 108 -6.59 -1.75 14.54
CA MET A 108 -6.38 -2.54 13.33
C MET A 108 -7.63 -3.37 12.98
N ALA A 109 -8.26 -3.99 13.99
CA ALA A 109 -9.51 -4.71 13.80
C ALA A 109 -10.65 -3.80 13.32
N ALA A 110 -10.73 -2.56 13.83
CA ALA A 110 -11.72 -1.58 13.40
C ALA A 110 -11.48 -1.04 11.98
N LEU A 111 -10.21 -0.96 11.54
CA LEU A 111 -9.83 -0.49 10.20
C LEU A 111 -9.89 -1.58 9.12
N MET A 112 -9.95 -2.85 9.51
CA MET A 112 -10.04 -4.00 8.61
C MET A 112 -11.06 -3.85 7.46
N PRO A 113 -12.32 -3.41 7.67
CA PRO A 113 -13.29 -3.26 6.57
C PRO A 113 -12.91 -2.18 5.55
N LEU A 114 -12.07 -1.20 5.93
CA LEU A 114 -11.64 -0.13 5.03
C LEU A 114 -10.58 -0.60 4.03
N ILE A 115 -9.87 -1.69 4.34
CA ILE A 115 -8.79 -2.23 3.51
C ILE A 115 -9.32 -2.72 2.16
N ALA A 116 -10.49 -3.36 2.13
CA ALA A 116 -11.06 -3.93 0.91
C ALA A 116 -11.32 -2.86 -0.19
N PRO A 117 -12.10 -1.78 0.06
CA PRO A 117 -12.32 -0.74 -0.96
C PRO A 117 -11.04 0.04 -1.29
N PHE A 118 -10.11 0.17 -0.33
CA PHE A 118 -8.83 0.82 -0.58
C PHE A 118 -7.96 -0.01 -1.55
N CYS A 119 -7.88 -1.33 -1.35
CA CYS A 119 -7.17 -2.23 -2.27
C CYS A 119 -7.76 -2.22 -3.67
N GLU A 120 -9.09 -2.16 -3.81
CA GLU A 120 -9.75 -2.05 -5.12
C GLU A 120 -9.31 -0.78 -5.86
N HIS A 121 -9.29 0.36 -5.16
CA HIS A 121 -8.81 1.62 -5.73
C HIS A 121 -7.34 1.54 -6.17
N LEU A 122 -6.48 0.97 -5.32
CA LEU A 122 -5.06 0.79 -5.64
C LEU A 122 -4.84 -0.10 -6.87
N PHE A 123 -5.57 -1.22 -6.96
CA PHE A 123 -5.45 -2.10 -8.11
C PHE A 123 -5.89 -1.38 -9.39
N SER A 124 -7.03 -0.68 -9.36
CA SER A 124 -7.51 0.10 -10.50
C SER A 124 -6.48 1.15 -10.97
N GLU A 125 -5.91 1.93 -10.04
CA GLU A 125 -4.91 2.95 -10.35
C GLU A 125 -3.65 2.35 -11.01
N ILE A 126 -3.16 1.23 -10.48
CA ILE A 126 -1.99 0.54 -11.04
C ILE A 126 -2.29 -0.04 -12.42
N PHE A 127 -3.47 -0.64 -12.61
CA PHE A 127 -3.86 -1.19 -13.91
C PHE A 127 -4.03 -0.10 -14.97
N ASN A 128 -4.57 1.06 -14.62
CA ASN A 128 -4.66 2.22 -15.52
C ASN A 128 -3.26 2.73 -15.88
N LEU A 129 -2.35 2.85 -14.91
CA LEU A 129 -0.96 3.24 -15.19
C LEU A 129 -0.26 2.26 -16.13
N LEU A 130 -0.49 0.94 -15.96
CA LEU A 130 0.06 -0.07 -16.86
C LEU A 130 -0.52 0.07 -18.28
N ALA A 131 -1.83 0.28 -18.40
CA ALA A 131 -2.49 0.49 -19.69
C ALA A 131 -1.96 1.75 -20.41
N ASP A 132 -1.82 2.86 -19.69
CA ASP A 132 -1.28 4.11 -20.22
C ASP A 132 0.16 3.91 -20.73
N ILE A 133 1.03 3.29 -19.93
CA ILE A 133 2.43 3.01 -20.32
C ILE A 133 2.50 2.13 -21.57
N ILE A 134 1.67 1.08 -21.65
CA ILE A 134 1.62 0.18 -22.81
C ILE A 134 1.14 0.91 -24.07
N SER A 135 0.24 1.88 -23.92
CA SER A 135 -0.28 2.70 -25.02
C SER A 135 0.69 3.79 -25.49
N GLU A 136 1.53 4.33 -24.60
CA GLU A 136 2.54 5.35 -24.92
C GLU A 136 3.82 4.76 -25.52
N LEU A 137 4.16 3.51 -25.21
CA LEU A 137 5.34 2.81 -25.74
C LEU A 137 5.44 2.74 -27.28
N PRO A 138 4.36 2.49 -28.05
CA PRO A 138 4.43 2.39 -29.51
C PRO A 138 4.38 3.74 -30.25
N LEU A 139 4.11 4.86 -29.56
CA LEU A 139 4.06 6.18 -30.20
C LEU A 139 5.47 6.76 -30.31
N ILE A 140 6.05 6.66 -31.52
CA ILE A 140 7.15 7.50 -32.01
C ILE A 140 6.56 8.57 -32.91
#